data_AF-A0A023F634-F1
#
_entry.id   AF-A0A023F634-F1
#
_cell.length_a   1.000
_cell.length_b   1.000
_cell.length_c   1.000
_cell.angle_alpha   90.00
_cell.angle_beta   90.00
_cell.angle_gamma   90.00
#
_symmetry.space_group_name_H-M   'P 1'
#
loop_
_entity.id
_entity.type
_entity.pdbx_description
1 polymer ?
#
loop_
_entity_poly.entity_id
_entity_poly.type
_entity_poly.pdbx_seq_one_letter_code
_entity_poly.pdbx_strand_id
1 'polypeptide(L)'
;MSDLISCNIIEKDKNGDLLWSWTFPYILQEQKDFIEKKCILQEMKNYVYGRWKKTWFYLDIIDCDPEKMQDAVLIGVVIWAKEFNPDKYRTLSSLLCRTYHESGDPTKVLQLYLSAFTKEIDSNENGSLLFKEYCSYNAFKHSNVKEMIKMFGLEIILIYNALLLKRKLIVYHHNLPTLLEWLKSFPYLMVHRKFDEVFFPWFELTDEEIQELNSCTNYIAGCCDNTVFSRPELYDVLVNLPAKEITVAQQSKDRLPMTKVHKDIALFMEQLGKSDLNDEKIIKAISEKTQEIISRLKSFATLLEDGNYKLSLSTLKQNDISPAMENFLIQLASSENIQISGD
;
A
#
# COMPACT_ATOMS: atom_id res chain seq x y z
N MET A 1 -8.45 -21.29 0.06
CA MET A 1 -7.57 -21.25 -1.13
C MET A 1 -6.37 -20.39 -0.77
N SER A 2 -5.14 -20.78 -1.11
CA SER A 2 -3.94 -20.02 -0.74
C SER A 2 -3.86 -18.69 -1.51
N ASP A 3 -3.36 -17.64 -0.86
CA ASP A 3 -3.12 -16.32 -1.48
C ASP A 3 -1.80 -16.30 -2.28
N LEU A 4 -0.91 -17.26 -2.05
CA LEU A 4 0.33 -17.45 -2.79
C LEU A 4 0.04 -17.91 -4.23
N ILE A 5 0.81 -17.38 -5.18
CA ILE A 5 0.70 -17.68 -6.62
C ILE A 5 1.94 -18.44 -7.09
N SER A 6 3.12 -17.87 -6.89
CA SER A 6 4.39 -18.49 -7.29
C SER A 6 5.57 -18.03 -6.43
N CYS A 7 6.64 -18.80 -6.47
CA CYS A 7 7.94 -18.48 -5.89
C CYS A 7 9.03 -18.68 -6.94
N ASN A 8 9.97 -17.74 -7.01
CA ASN A 8 11.02 -17.75 -8.00
C ASN A 8 12.35 -17.35 -7.35
N ILE A 9 13.44 -17.90 -7.85
CA ILE A 9 14.79 -17.60 -7.41
C ILE A 9 15.51 -16.93 -8.57
N ILE A 10 16.18 -15.84 -8.24
CA ILE A 10 17.04 -15.08 -9.13
C ILE A 10 18.45 -15.09 -8.53
N GLU A 11 19.44 -15.39 -9.35
CA GLU A 11 20.85 -15.29 -8.99
C GLU A 11 21.50 -14.22 -9.84
N LYS A 12 22.44 -13.51 -9.23
CA LYS A 12 23.36 -12.66 -9.97
C LYS A 12 24.77 -13.23 -9.84
N ASP A 13 25.40 -13.50 -10.97
CA ASP A 13 26.73 -14.08 -11.00
C ASP A 13 27.83 -13.02 -10.77
N LYS A 14 29.09 -13.48 -10.76
CA LYS A 14 30.28 -12.61 -10.67
C LYS A 14 30.51 -11.73 -11.89
N ASN A 15 29.99 -12.11 -13.06
CA ASN A 15 30.08 -11.32 -14.28
C ASN A 15 29.04 -10.19 -14.33
N GLY A 16 28.06 -10.25 -13.42
CA GLY A 16 26.97 -9.30 -13.31
C GLY A 16 25.71 -9.72 -14.03
N ASP A 17 25.69 -10.92 -14.62
CA ASP A 17 24.57 -11.48 -15.36
C ASP A 17 23.49 -11.97 -14.38
N LEU A 18 22.25 -11.76 -14.80
CA LEU A 18 21.09 -12.15 -14.02
C LEU A 18 20.45 -13.43 -14.56
N LEU A 19 20.24 -14.39 -13.67
CA LEU A 19 19.69 -15.70 -14.00
C LEU A 19 18.44 -15.99 -13.18
N TRP A 20 17.36 -16.37 -13.85
CA TRP A 20 16.17 -16.96 -13.20
C TRP A 20 16.42 -18.44 -12.93
N SER A 21 17.17 -18.74 -11.88
CA SER A 21 17.66 -20.09 -11.58
C SER A 21 16.53 -21.07 -11.26
N TRP A 22 15.38 -20.60 -10.76
CA TRP A 22 14.25 -21.46 -10.48
C TRP A 22 12.90 -20.72 -10.48
N THR A 23 11.84 -21.40 -10.93
CA THR A 23 10.47 -20.86 -10.94
C THR A 23 9.46 -21.98 -10.64
N PHE A 24 8.51 -21.74 -9.75
CA PHE A 24 7.39 -22.67 -9.50
C PHE A 24 6.10 -21.92 -9.15
N PRO A 25 4.94 -22.32 -9.72
CA PRO A 25 4.76 -23.37 -10.75
C PRO A 25 5.21 -22.91 -12.14
N TYR A 26 4.91 -21.66 -12.53
CA TYR A 26 5.36 -21.01 -13.77
C TYR A 26 5.02 -19.52 -13.68
N ILE A 27 5.83 -18.65 -14.30
CA ILE A 27 5.56 -17.21 -14.48
C ILE A 27 5.78 -16.80 -15.95
N LEU A 28 5.09 -15.75 -16.38
CA LEU A 28 5.18 -15.23 -17.75
C LEU A 28 6.51 -14.51 -17.98
N GLN A 29 6.99 -14.49 -19.23
CA GLN A 29 8.20 -13.74 -19.58
C GLN A 29 8.03 -12.23 -19.28
N GLU A 30 6.85 -11.66 -19.54
CA GLU A 30 6.53 -10.27 -19.18
C GLU A 30 6.73 -9.97 -17.68
N GLN A 31 6.48 -10.96 -16.80
CA GLN A 31 6.69 -10.79 -15.36
C GLN A 31 8.17 -10.77 -15.01
N LYS A 32 8.98 -11.58 -15.71
CA LYS A 32 10.43 -11.59 -15.56
C LYS A 32 11.00 -10.25 -15.99
N ASP A 33 10.66 -9.82 -17.20
CA ASP A 33 11.10 -8.56 -17.79
C ASP A 33 10.71 -7.36 -16.89
N PHE A 34 9.50 -7.40 -16.30
CA PHE A 34 9.05 -6.37 -15.36
C PHE A 34 9.89 -6.33 -14.08
N ILE A 35 10.15 -7.48 -13.46
CA ILE A 35 10.99 -7.55 -12.26
C ILE A 35 12.43 -7.11 -12.57
N GLU A 36 12.99 -7.50 -13.72
CA GLU A 36 14.32 -7.10 -14.16
C GLU A 36 14.43 -5.59 -14.41
N LYS A 37 13.44 -4.99 -15.06
CA LYS A 37 13.37 -3.54 -15.28
C LYS A 37 13.28 -2.76 -13.97
N LYS A 38 12.39 -3.19 -13.06
CA LYS A 38 12.21 -2.58 -11.75
C LYS A 38 13.46 -2.74 -10.91
N CYS A 39 13.90 -3.97 -10.76
CA CYS A 39 14.97 -4.34 -9.87
C CYS A 39 16.27 -4.43 -10.67
N ILE A 40 16.88 -3.27 -10.95
CA ILE A 40 18.31 -3.24 -11.27
C ILE A 40 19.04 -3.68 -10.00
N LEU A 41 19.23 -4.99 -9.85
CA LEU A 41 19.74 -5.67 -8.65
C LEU A 41 21.15 -5.21 -8.23
N GLN A 42 21.79 -4.34 -9.01
CA GLN A 42 23.06 -3.70 -8.68
C GLN A 42 22.97 -2.71 -7.49
N GLU A 43 21.81 -2.11 -7.23
CA GLU A 43 21.68 -1.04 -6.21
C GLU A 43 20.73 -1.41 -5.05
N MET A 44 19.95 -2.48 -5.19
CA MET A 44 18.92 -2.85 -4.23
C MET A 44 19.35 -4.04 -3.35
N LYS A 45 19.98 -3.74 -2.21
CA LYS A 45 20.28 -4.73 -1.16
C LYS A 45 19.18 -4.81 -0.10
N ASN A 46 17.91 -4.85 -0.51
CA ASN A 46 16.81 -4.73 0.43
C ASN A 46 15.55 -5.46 -0.04
N TYR A 47 14.70 -5.75 0.94
CA TYR A 47 13.32 -6.16 0.70
C TYR A 47 12.53 -5.05 0.01
N VAL A 48 11.91 -5.39 -1.12
CA VAL A 48 11.03 -4.51 -1.89
C VAL A 48 9.75 -5.23 -2.25
N TYR A 49 8.70 -4.45 -2.50
CA TYR A 49 7.44 -5.00 -2.97
C TYR A 49 6.74 -4.00 -3.88
N GLY A 50 5.88 -4.53 -4.72
CA GLY A 50 5.13 -3.73 -5.66
C GLY A 50 4.00 -4.53 -6.25
N ARG A 51 3.44 -3.99 -7.32
CA ARG A 51 2.29 -4.56 -7.99
C ARG A 51 2.56 -4.63 -9.48
N TRP A 52 2.13 -5.73 -10.07
CA TRP A 52 2.04 -5.89 -11.52
C TRP A 52 0.61 -6.29 -11.85
N LYS A 53 -0.10 -5.44 -12.60
CA LYS A 53 -1.52 -5.63 -12.94
C LYS A 53 -2.37 -5.84 -11.68
N LYS A 54 -2.86 -7.05 -11.40
CA LYS A 54 -3.69 -7.37 -10.21
C LYS A 54 -2.99 -8.30 -9.20
N THR A 55 -1.67 -8.45 -9.32
CA THR A 55 -0.87 -9.35 -8.48
C THR A 55 0.24 -8.59 -7.78
N TRP A 56 0.49 -8.94 -6.53
CA TRP A 56 1.56 -8.40 -5.71
C TRP A 56 2.82 -9.23 -5.89
N PHE A 57 3.96 -8.55 -5.94
CA PHE A 57 5.26 -9.20 -5.85
C PHE A 57 5.99 -8.72 -4.61
N TYR A 58 6.76 -9.61 -4.01
CA TYR A 58 7.60 -9.37 -2.85
C TYR A 58 8.97 -9.96 -3.15
N LEU A 59 10.00 -9.12 -3.14
CA LEU A 59 11.35 -9.49 -3.49
C LEU A 59 12.27 -9.23 -2.32
N ASP A 60 12.98 -10.25 -1.89
CA ASP A 60 14.04 -10.14 -0.89
C ASP A 60 15.36 -10.53 -1.50
N ILE A 61 16.39 -9.72 -1.26
CA ILE A 61 17.70 -9.84 -1.92
C ILE A 61 18.77 -9.84 -0.85
N ILE A 62 19.65 -10.83 -0.89
CA ILE A 62 20.74 -11.01 0.06
C ILE A 62 22.09 -11.15 -0.65
N ASP A 63 23.15 -10.67 0.01
CA ASP A 63 24.52 -10.92 -0.40
C ASP A 63 24.87 -12.40 -0.18
N CYS A 64 25.53 -13.00 -1.17
CA CYS A 64 26.04 -14.35 -1.07
C CYS A 64 27.37 -14.38 -0.34
N ASP A 65 27.55 -15.43 0.47
CA ASP A 65 28.85 -15.73 1.06
C ASP A 65 29.65 -16.54 0.03
N PRO A 66 30.81 -16.06 -0.44
CA PRO A 66 31.63 -16.79 -1.42
C PRO A 66 32.03 -18.19 -0.96
N GLU A 67 32.06 -18.47 0.35
CA GLU A 67 32.35 -19.79 0.89
C GLU A 67 31.20 -20.78 0.68
N LYS A 68 29.96 -20.30 0.64
CA LYS A 68 28.75 -21.10 0.46
C LYS A 68 28.30 -21.18 -0.99
N MET A 69 28.45 -20.07 -1.72
CA MET A 69 28.01 -19.90 -3.10
C MET A 69 29.18 -19.38 -3.94
N GLN A 70 29.77 -20.27 -4.75
CA GLN A 70 30.97 -19.94 -5.50
C GLN A 70 30.69 -19.06 -6.73
N ASP A 71 29.52 -19.20 -7.34
CA ASP A 71 29.21 -18.58 -8.64
C ASP A 71 28.28 -17.38 -8.54
N ALA A 72 27.48 -17.29 -7.47
CA ALA A 72 26.54 -16.20 -7.22
C ALA A 72 27.09 -15.17 -6.23
N VAL A 73 26.86 -13.89 -6.53
CA VAL A 73 27.16 -12.74 -5.66
C VAL A 73 25.91 -12.27 -4.93
N LEU A 74 24.73 -12.37 -5.57
CA LEU A 74 23.44 -12.04 -4.97
C LEU A 74 22.42 -13.16 -5.23
N ILE A 75 21.55 -13.38 -4.25
CA ILE A 75 20.36 -14.20 -4.37
C ILE A 75 19.14 -13.31 -4.13
N GLY A 76 18.14 -13.42 -4.99
CA GLY A 76 16.82 -12.83 -4.82
C GLY A 76 15.73 -13.90 -4.82
N VAL A 77 14.78 -13.82 -3.89
CA VAL A 77 13.54 -14.60 -3.94
C VAL A 77 12.38 -13.67 -4.24
N VAL A 78 11.63 -13.99 -5.31
CA VAL A 78 10.40 -13.28 -5.71
C VAL A 78 9.19 -14.15 -5.38
N ILE A 79 8.34 -13.67 -4.47
CA ILE A 79 7.04 -14.25 -4.15
C ILE A 79 5.95 -13.45 -4.85
N TRP A 80 5.06 -14.15 -5.56
CA TRP A 80 3.84 -13.56 -6.11
C TRP A 80 2.64 -13.96 -5.27
N ALA A 81 1.77 -13.00 -4.93
CA ALA A 81 0.55 -13.25 -4.17
C ALA A 81 -0.63 -12.40 -4.62
N LYS A 82 -1.84 -12.81 -4.20
CA LYS A 82 -3.10 -12.07 -4.42
C LYS A 82 -3.35 -11.00 -3.37
N GLU A 83 -2.79 -11.17 -2.19
CA GLU A 83 -3.01 -10.31 -1.03
C GLU A 83 -1.88 -9.29 -0.88
N PHE A 84 -2.23 -8.06 -0.50
CA PHE A 84 -1.29 -7.04 -0.03
C PHE A 84 -0.94 -7.27 1.45
N ASN A 85 0.26 -7.79 1.72
CA ASN A 85 0.75 -8.01 3.09
C ASN A 85 2.28 -8.05 3.17
N PRO A 86 2.95 -6.88 3.05
CA PRO A 86 4.40 -6.83 2.88
C PRO A 86 5.15 -7.49 4.03
N ASP A 87 4.86 -7.22 5.31
CA ASP A 87 5.71 -7.80 6.35
C ASP A 87 5.49 -9.32 6.53
N LYS A 88 4.28 -9.85 6.27
CA LYS A 88 4.05 -11.31 6.17
C LYS A 88 4.96 -11.92 5.11
N TYR A 89 4.96 -11.37 3.89
CA TYR A 89 5.73 -11.94 2.80
C TYR A 89 7.23 -11.63 2.92
N ARG A 90 7.64 -10.58 3.64
CA ARG A 90 9.04 -10.34 4.04
C ARG A 90 9.59 -11.48 4.88
N THR A 91 8.83 -11.93 5.88
CA THR A 91 9.23 -13.06 6.72
C THR A 91 9.39 -14.35 5.91
N LEU A 92 8.45 -14.62 5.00
CA LEU A 92 8.51 -15.81 4.14
C LEU A 92 9.67 -15.73 3.14
N SER A 93 9.83 -14.60 2.44
CA SER A 93 10.91 -14.43 1.46
C SER A 93 12.28 -14.52 2.11
N SER A 94 12.44 -13.95 3.31
CA SER A 94 13.69 -14.03 4.07
C SER A 94 14.03 -15.47 4.47
N LEU A 95 13.03 -16.25 4.89
CA LEU A 95 13.20 -17.66 5.20
C LEU A 95 13.62 -18.47 3.96
N LEU A 96 12.95 -18.23 2.82
CA LEU A 96 13.26 -18.90 1.55
C LEU A 96 14.65 -18.52 1.03
N CYS A 97 15.02 -17.24 1.05
CA CYS A 97 16.35 -16.74 0.70
C CYS A 97 17.43 -17.42 1.54
N ARG A 98 17.23 -17.48 2.86
CA ARG A 98 18.19 -18.12 3.77
C ARG A 98 18.29 -19.63 3.51
N THR A 99 17.17 -20.33 3.34
CA THR A 99 17.18 -21.75 2.99
C THR A 99 17.95 -22.01 1.70
N TYR A 100 17.78 -21.15 0.69
CA TYR A 100 18.53 -21.28 -0.56
C TYR A 100 20.02 -20.99 -0.38
N HIS A 101 20.38 -19.89 0.28
CA HIS A 101 21.77 -19.51 0.58
C HIS A 101 22.53 -20.59 1.35
N GLU A 102 21.88 -21.25 2.30
CA GLU A 102 22.50 -22.31 3.11
C GLU A 102 22.62 -23.65 2.36
N SER A 103 21.78 -23.91 1.36
CA SER A 103 21.69 -25.24 0.74
C SER A 103 22.12 -25.33 -0.71
N GLY A 104 22.03 -24.24 -1.48
CA GLY A 104 22.18 -24.26 -2.94
C GLY A 104 21.13 -25.09 -3.68
N ASP A 105 20.05 -25.50 -3.00
CA ASP A 105 19.11 -26.49 -3.52
C ASP A 105 17.69 -25.92 -3.62
N PRO A 106 17.18 -25.66 -4.84
CA PRO A 106 15.82 -25.16 -5.05
C PRO A 106 14.73 -26.11 -4.53
N THR A 107 15.01 -27.42 -4.37
CA THR A 107 14.01 -28.38 -3.89
C THR A 107 13.66 -28.16 -2.41
N LYS A 108 14.62 -27.71 -1.59
CA LYS A 108 14.36 -27.34 -0.19
C LYS A 108 13.53 -26.07 -0.08
N VAL A 109 13.77 -25.11 -0.98
CA VAL A 109 12.94 -23.90 -1.11
C VAL A 109 11.52 -24.27 -1.50
N LEU A 110 11.35 -25.18 -2.46
CA LEU A 110 10.04 -25.68 -2.87
C LEU A 110 9.30 -26.37 -1.72
N GLN A 111 9.96 -27.25 -0.97
CA GLN A 111 9.35 -27.92 0.19
C GLN A 111 8.81 -26.90 1.19
N LEU A 112 9.62 -25.93 1.58
CA LEU A 112 9.22 -24.87 2.51
C LEU A 112 8.08 -24.00 1.95
N TYR A 113 8.16 -23.63 0.67
CA TYR A 113 7.10 -22.88 0.00
C TYR A 113 5.78 -23.67 -0.04
N LEU A 114 5.82 -24.98 -0.31
CA LEU A 114 4.64 -25.83 -0.33
C LEU A 114 4.04 -25.99 1.07
N SER A 115 4.84 -26.13 2.12
CA SER A 115 4.34 -26.11 3.51
C SER A 115 3.63 -24.80 3.83
N ALA A 116 4.18 -23.65 3.41
CA ALA A 116 3.51 -22.35 3.53
C ALA A 116 2.22 -22.26 2.70
N PHE A 117 2.20 -22.90 1.52
CA PHE A 117 1.06 -22.92 0.60
C PHE A 117 -0.09 -23.79 1.09
N THR A 118 0.19 -24.97 1.66
CA THR A 118 -0.80 -25.91 2.20
C THR A 118 -1.24 -25.54 3.61
N LYS A 119 -0.50 -24.62 4.28
CA LYS A 119 -0.65 -24.28 5.70
C LYS A 119 -0.46 -25.50 6.63
N GLU A 120 0.22 -26.53 6.15
CA GLU A 120 0.53 -27.70 6.95
C GLU A 120 1.75 -27.40 7.84
N ILE A 121 1.55 -27.60 9.14
CA ILE A 121 2.57 -27.40 10.17
C ILE A 121 3.20 -28.77 10.41
N ASP A 122 4.39 -29.02 9.87
CA ASP A 122 5.19 -30.13 10.39
C ASP A 122 5.75 -29.72 11.75
N SER A 123 5.13 -30.24 12.80
CA SER A 123 5.45 -29.94 14.19
C SER A 123 6.81 -30.47 14.66
N ASN A 124 7.53 -31.23 13.81
CA ASN A 124 8.55 -32.15 14.30
C ASN A 124 10.00 -31.84 13.92
N GLU A 125 10.31 -30.86 13.07
CA GLU A 125 11.70 -30.41 12.90
C GLU A 125 11.76 -28.90 12.69
N ASN A 126 12.30 -28.18 13.67
CA ASN A 126 12.77 -26.79 13.52
C ASN A 126 11.82 -25.85 12.75
N GLY A 127 10.52 -25.90 13.03
CA GLY A 127 9.57 -24.90 12.55
C GLY A 127 10.03 -23.53 13.02
N SER A 128 10.80 -22.85 12.17
CA SER A 128 11.53 -21.62 12.48
C SER A 128 10.56 -20.66 13.14
N LEU A 129 10.98 -19.96 14.18
CA LEU A 129 10.18 -18.92 14.84
C LEU A 129 9.55 -17.97 13.80
N LEU A 130 10.29 -17.69 12.72
CA LEU A 130 9.84 -16.95 11.53
C LEU A 130 8.63 -17.58 10.80
N PHE A 131 8.56 -18.91 10.68
CA PHE A 131 7.41 -19.58 10.06
C PHE A 131 6.16 -19.49 10.94
N LYS A 132 6.31 -19.56 12.26
CA LYS A 132 5.20 -19.31 13.20
C LYS A 132 4.75 -17.85 13.16
N GLU A 133 5.68 -16.91 13.01
CA GLU A 133 5.38 -15.49 12.78
C GLU A 133 4.63 -15.26 11.47
N TYR A 134 5.05 -15.89 10.38
CA TYR A 134 4.32 -15.86 9.10
C TYR A 134 2.86 -16.32 9.25
N CYS A 135 2.63 -17.42 9.97
CA CYS A 135 1.29 -17.98 10.18
C CYS A 135 0.39 -17.16 11.11
N SER A 136 0.96 -16.33 11.99
CA SER A 136 0.23 -15.56 13.03
C SER A 136 0.20 -14.05 12.78
N TYR A 137 0.60 -13.63 11.57
CA TYR A 137 0.83 -12.23 11.24
C TYR A 137 -0.44 -11.36 11.31
N ASN A 138 -0.32 -10.18 11.93
CA ASN A 138 -1.37 -9.16 12.00
C ASN A 138 -0.86 -7.84 11.42
N ALA A 139 -1.43 -7.45 10.27
CA ALA A 139 -1.01 -6.28 9.50
C ALA A 139 -1.15 -4.95 10.25
N PHE A 140 -2.08 -4.87 11.21
CA PHE A 140 -2.29 -3.69 12.06
C PHE A 140 -1.18 -3.44 13.09
N LYS A 141 -0.34 -4.46 13.38
CA LYS A 141 0.74 -4.32 14.37
C LYS A 141 2.02 -3.70 13.81
N HIS A 142 2.14 -3.63 12.48
CA HIS A 142 3.35 -3.20 11.79
C HIS A 142 3.12 -1.94 10.93
N SER A 143 2.02 -1.23 11.14
CA SER A 143 1.82 0.09 10.55
C SER A 143 2.65 1.15 11.28
N ASN A 144 2.78 2.30 10.63
CA ASN A 144 3.43 3.52 11.12
C ASN A 144 2.42 4.68 11.16
N VAL A 145 1.14 4.39 11.45
CA VAL A 145 0.05 5.39 11.43
C VAL A 145 0.24 6.43 12.53
N LYS A 146 0.63 6.01 13.74
CA LYS A 146 0.90 6.97 14.83
C LYS A 146 2.05 7.90 14.48
N GLU A 147 3.13 7.36 13.94
CA GLU A 147 4.31 8.12 13.52
C GLU A 147 3.97 9.06 12.37
N MET A 148 3.10 8.65 11.44
CA MET A 148 2.61 9.49 10.34
C MET A 148 1.79 10.67 10.87
N ILE A 149 0.89 10.42 11.82
CA ILE A 149 0.12 11.48 12.50
C ILE A 149 1.07 12.45 13.21
N LYS A 150 2.07 11.95 13.93
CA LYS A 150 3.07 12.80 14.62
C LYS A 150 3.89 13.63 13.63
N MET A 151 4.23 13.05 12.47
CA MET A 151 5.03 13.72 11.44
C MET A 151 4.32 14.94 10.87
N PHE A 152 3.05 14.80 10.51
CA PHE A 152 2.29 15.86 9.83
C PHE A 152 1.41 16.70 10.77
N GLY A 153 1.24 16.28 12.02
CA GLY A 153 0.42 17.00 13.00
C GLY A 153 -1.01 17.23 12.47
N LEU A 154 -1.44 18.49 12.45
CA LEU A 154 -2.76 18.87 11.93
C LEU A 154 -2.88 18.69 10.40
N GLU A 155 -1.78 18.72 9.65
CA GLU A 155 -1.82 18.58 8.18
C GLU A 155 -2.14 17.15 7.73
N ILE A 156 -2.11 16.17 8.63
CA ILE A 156 -2.56 14.78 8.35
C ILE A 156 -3.97 14.74 7.78
N ILE A 157 -4.80 15.75 8.07
CA ILE A 157 -6.14 15.90 7.53
C ILE A 157 -6.16 15.98 6.00
N LEU A 158 -5.11 16.50 5.36
CA LEU A 158 -5.02 16.56 3.90
C LEU A 158 -4.87 15.17 3.30
N ILE A 159 -4.04 14.31 3.91
CA ILE A 159 -3.89 12.90 3.53
C ILE A 159 -5.20 12.16 3.82
N TYR A 160 -5.74 12.29 5.04
CA TYR A 160 -7.01 11.65 5.41
C TYR A 160 -8.14 12.02 4.44
N ASN A 161 -8.30 13.31 4.12
CA ASN A 161 -9.36 13.77 3.23
C ASN A 161 -9.15 13.32 1.78
N ALA A 162 -7.91 13.31 1.29
CA ALA A 162 -7.59 12.77 -0.03
C ALA A 162 -7.98 11.29 -0.16
N LEU A 163 -7.67 10.49 0.86
CA LEU A 163 -8.02 9.07 0.90
C LEU A 163 -9.53 8.85 1.02
N LEU A 164 -10.20 9.64 1.87
CA LEU A 164 -11.64 9.61 2.06
C LEU A 164 -12.40 9.98 0.77
N LEU A 165 -11.92 10.98 0.03
CA LEU A 165 -12.57 11.47 -1.19
C LEU A 165 -12.09 10.80 -2.48
N LYS A 166 -11.35 9.67 -2.38
CA LYS A 166 -10.78 8.95 -3.55
C LYS A 166 -10.03 9.91 -4.49
N ARG A 167 -9.04 10.64 -3.95
CA ARG A 167 -8.20 11.55 -4.72
C ARG A 167 -6.92 10.86 -5.20
N LYS A 168 -6.25 11.45 -6.18
CA LYS A 168 -4.92 11.03 -6.64
C LYS A 168 -3.88 11.50 -5.63
N LEU A 169 -3.28 10.56 -4.91
CA LEU A 169 -2.28 10.82 -3.89
C LEU A 169 -0.95 10.21 -4.30
N ILE A 170 0.09 11.05 -4.38
CA ILE A 170 1.47 10.59 -4.59
C ILE A 170 2.26 10.82 -3.30
N VAL A 171 3.10 9.86 -2.95
CA VAL A 171 4.03 9.94 -1.83
C VAL A 171 5.45 9.86 -2.38
N TYR A 172 6.26 10.84 -2.05
CA TYR A 172 7.64 10.93 -2.49
C TYR A 172 8.62 10.64 -1.36
N HIS A 173 9.63 9.84 -1.66
CA HIS A 173 10.86 9.73 -0.88
C HIS A 173 12.00 9.23 -1.78
N HIS A 174 13.18 9.82 -1.67
CA HIS A 174 14.34 9.50 -2.53
C HIS A 174 14.87 8.06 -2.34
N ASN A 175 14.66 7.46 -1.16
CA ASN A 175 15.00 6.07 -0.86
C ASN A 175 13.76 5.17 -0.92
N LEU A 176 13.77 4.15 -1.78
CA LEU A 176 12.65 3.23 -1.99
C LEU A 176 12.29 2.39 -0.75
N PRO A 177 13.22 1.72 -0.05
CA PRO A 177 12.87 0.99 1.19
C PRO A 177 12.13 1.86 2.21
N THR A 178 12.58 3.10 2.40
CA THR A 178 11.92 4.04 3.32
C THR A 178 10.56 4.47 2.79
N LEU A 179 10.44 4.74 1.48
CA LEU A 179 9.16 5.04 0.85
C LEU A 179 8.14 3.94 1.13
N LEU A 180 8.50 2.69 0.84
CA LEU A 180 7.63 1.53 1.01
C LEU A 180 7.21 1.35 2.48
N GLU A 181 8.15 1.48 3.42
CA GLU A 181 7.89 1.36 4.85
C GLU A 181 6.86 2.38 5.38
N TRP A 182 6.85 3.61 4.84
CA TRP A 182 5.81 4.60 5.14
C TRP A 182 4.51 4.31 4.37
N LEU A 183 4.62 4.00 3.09
CA LEU A 183 3.49 3.91 2.18
C LEU A 183 2.54 2.76 2.54
N LYS A 184 3.04 1.63 3.06
CA LYS A 184 2.20 0.52 3.56
C LYS A 184 1.18 0.95 4.63
N SER A 185 1.40 2.10 5.28
CA SER A 185 0.55 2.58 6.36
C SER A 185 -0.67 3.39 5.87
N PHE A 186 -0.64 3.91 4.65
CA PHE A 186 -1.70 4.78 4.11
C PHE A 186 -3.07 4.09 4.02
N PRO A 187 -3.17 2.83 3.54
CA PRO A 187 -4.45 2.11 3.52
C PRO A 187 -5.14 2.00 4.89
N TYR A 188 -4.38 1.95 5.99
CA TYR A 188 -4.94 1.82 7.34
C TYR A 188 -5.64 3.08 7.85
N LEU A 189 -5.45 4.24 7.22
CA LEU A 189 -6.28 5.41 7.51
C LEU A 189 -7.73 5.22 7.03
N MET A 190 -7.99 4.26 6.14
CA MET A 190 -9.28 4.02 5.49
C MET A 190 -9.62 2.52 5.39
N VAL A 191 -9.54 1.79 6.51
CA VAL A 191 -9.75 0.32 6.57
C VAL A 191 -11.09 -0.19 6.02
N HIS A 192 -12.09 0.68 5.91
CA HIS A 192 -13.38 0.34 5.32
C HIS A 192 -13.33 0.21 3.78
N ARG A 193 -12.19 0.52 3.15
CA ARG A 193 -11.98 0.50 1.71
C ARG A 193 -11.04 -0.62 1.28
N LYS A 194 -11.28 -1.10 0.08
CA LYS A 194 -10.33 -1.98 -0.64
C LYS A 194 -9.41 -1.11 -1.48
N PHE A 195 -8.12 -1.34 -1.34
CA PHE A 195 -7.08 -0.58 -2.04
C PHE A 195 -6.36 -1.39 -3.12
N ASP A 196 -6.72 -2.66 -3.28
CA ASP A 196 -6.03 -3.62 -4.14
C ASP A 196 -5.87 -3.14 -5.57
N GLU A 197 -6.83 -2.37 -6.09
CA GLU A 197 -6.83 -1.87 -7.46
C GLU A 197 -6.24 -0.47 -7.63
N VAL A 198 -6.08 0.29 -6.54
CA VAL A 198 -5.70 1.72 -6.57
C VAL A 198 -4.41 2.01 -5.78
N PHE A 199 -3.74 0.99 -5.25
CA PHE A 199 -2.48 1.12 -4.53
C PHE A 199 -1.30 0.68 -5.42
N PHE A 200 -0.34 1.60 -5.58
CA PHE A 200 0.86 1.44 -6.39
C PHE A 200 2.09 1.76 -5.52
N PRO A 201 2.63 0.78 -4.77
CA PRO A 201 3.68 1.05 -3.78
C PRO A 201 4.93 1.71 -4.36
N TRP A 202 5.21 1.37 -5.62
CA TRP A 202 6.36 1.86 -6.36
C TRP A 202 5.95 2.08 -7.80
N PHE A 203 6.04 3.34 -8.19
CA PHE A 203 5.74 3.86 -9.51
C PHE A 203 6.92 4.68 -10.01
N GLU A 204 7.22 4.54 -11.29
CA GLU A 204 8.27 5.25 -12.01
C GLU A 204 7.65 6.14 -13.09
N LEU A 205 8.29 7.27 -13.37
CA LEU A 205 7.79 8.25 -14.34
C LEU A 205 8.05 7.84 -15.80
N THR A 206 7.69 6.61 -16.14
CA THR A 206 7.71 6.09 -17.51
C THR A 206 6.33 6.27 -18.16
N ASP A 207 6.28 6.41 -19.48
CA ASP A 207 5.02 6.60 -20.20
C ASP A 207 4.03 5.44 -19.95
N GLU A 208 4.53 4.21 -19.87
CA GLU A 208 3.74 2.99 -19.63
C GLU A 208 3.04 3.06 -18.25
N GLU A 209 3.77 3.38 -17.19
CA GLU A 209 3.20 3.42 -15.84
C GLU A 209 2.33 4.66 -15.62
N ILE A 210 2.67 5.79 -16.25
CA ILE A 210 1.84 7.00 -16.21
C ILE A 210 0.48 6.73 -16.86
N GLN A 211 0.46 5.98 -17.97
CA GLN A 211 -0.79 5.54 -18.61
C GLN A 211 -1.58 4.62 -17.69
N GLU A 212 -0.93 3.69 -16.97
CA GLU A 212 -1.59 2.85 -15.98
C GLU A 212 -2.23 3.68 -14.86
N LEU A 213 -1.48 4.61 -14.25
CA LEU A 213 -2.03 5.52 -13.23
C LEU A 213 -3.21 6.35 -13.76
N ASN A 214 -3.12 6.87 -14.98
CA ASN A 214 -4.17 7.68 -15.57
C ASN A 214 -5.41 6.87 -15.98
N SER A 215 -5.29 5.54 -16.11
CA SER A 215 -6.46 4.67 -16.28
C SER A 215 -7.31 4.58 -15.00
N CYS A 216 -6.73 4.91 -13.84
CA CYS A 216 -7.43 4.97 -12.57
C CYS A 216 -7.99 6.37 -12.30
N THR A 217 -9.23 6.43 -11.80
CA THR A 217 -9.86 7.68 -11.36
C THR A 217 -9.19 8.25 -10.09
N ASN A 218 -8.60 7.37 -9.29
CA ASN A 218 -7.94 7.66 -8.02
C ASN A 218 -6.85 6.63 -7.75
N TYR A 219 -5.84 7.00 -6.97
CA TYR A 219 -4.78 6.10 -6.56
C TYR A 219 -3.97 6.65 -5.39
N ILE A 220 -3.23 5.74 -4.76
CA ILE A 220 -2.14 6.02 -3.83
C ILE A 220 -0.88 5.45 -4.47
N ALA A 221 0.05 6.31 -4.86
CA ALA A 221 1.26 5.91 -5.56
C ALA A 221 2.54 6.37 -4.84
N GLY A 222 3.54 5.52 -4.75
CA GLY A 222 4.88 5.87 -4.26
C GLY A 222 5.82 6.20 -5.41
N CYS A 223 6.58 7.30 -5.32
CA CYS A 223 7.56 7.69 -6.32
C CYS A 223 8.91 8.07 -5.68
N CYS A 224 10.02 7.60 -6.25
CA CYS A 224 11.36 8.00 -5.82
C CYS A 224 11.98 9.10 -6.69
N ASP A 225 11.35 9.41 -7.83
CA ASP A 225 11.81 10.44 -8.75
C ASP A 225 11.26 11.82 -8.34
N ASN A 226 12.16 12.77 -8.06
CA ASN A 226 11.79 14.11 -7.62
C ASN A 226 11.18 14.96 -8.75
N THR A 227 11.31 14.57 -10.01
CA THR A 227 10.65 15.26 -11.12
C THR A 227 9.13 15.17 -11.03
N VAL A 228 8.58 14.30 -10.17
CA VAL A 228 7.15 14.29 -9.84
C VAL A 228 6.66 15.64 -9.28
N PHE A 229 7.52 16.42 -8.62
CA PHE A 229 7.17 17.74 -8.08
C PHE A 229 6.71 18.71 -9.18
N SER A 230 7.27 18.61 -10.39
CA SER A 230 6.92 19.48 -11.53
C SER A 230 5.77 18.95 -12.37
N ARG A 231 5.08 17.88 -11.91
CA ARG A 231 4.00 17.20 -12.63
C ARG A 231 2.67 17.22 -11.87
N PRO A 232 2.08 18.41 -11.64
CA PRO A 232 0.86 18.54 -10.86
C PRO A 232 -0.34 17.82 -11.51
N GLU A 233 -0.31 17.50 -12.80
CA GLU A 233 -1.35 16.71 -13.46
C GLU A 233 -1.47 15.27 -12.94
N LEU A 234 -0.42 14.75 -12.29
CA LEU A 234 -0.35 13.40 -11.75
C LEU A 234 -0.88 13.28 -10.31
N TYR A 235 -1.26 14.37 -9.65
CA TYR A 235 -1.75 14.27 -8.28
C TYR A 235 -2.73 15.37 -7.92
N ASP A 236 -3.63 15.06 -7.00
CA ASP A 236 -4.39 16.05 -6.25
C ASP A 236 -3.61 16.46 -4.99
N VAL A 237 -2.96 15.49 -4.35
CA VAL A 237 -2.14 15.66 -3.14
C VAL A 237 -0.80 14.95 -3.31
N LEU A 238 0.28 15.67 -3.00
CA LEU A 238 1.64 15.14 -2.98
C LEU A 238 2.20 15.23 -1.55
N VAL A 239 2.66 14.09 -1.03
CA VAL A 239 3.27 13.98 0.29
C VAL A 239 4.78 13.85 0.12
N ASN A 240 5.55 14.85 0.55
CA ASN A 240 7.00 14.82 0.54
C ASN A 240 7.52 14.36 1.91
N LEU A 241 7.82 13.06 2.04
CA LEU A 241 8.23 12.47 3.32
C LEU A 241 9.54 13.08 3.86
N PRO A 242 10.61 13.29 3.05
CA PRO A 242 11.84 13.95 3.52
C PRO A 242 11.62 15.36 4.05
N ALA A 243 10.79 16.16 3.36
CA ALA A 243 10.50 17.54 3.78
C ALA A 243 9.43 17.63 4.88
N LYS A 244 8.68 16.54 5.12
CA LYS A 244 7.48 16.51 5.98
C LYS A 244 6.42 17.53 5.54
N GLU A 245 6.27 17.68 4.24
CA GLU A 245 5.36 18.65 3.63
C GLU A 245 4.27 17.95 2.82
N ILE A 246 3.06 18.51 2.85
CA ILE A 246 1.95 18.08 2.02
C ILE A 246 1.56 19.21 1.08
N THR A 247 1.65 18.95 -0.22
CA THR A 247 1.27 19.90 -1.28
C THR A 247 -0.06 19.50 -1.88
N VAL A 248 -1.00 20.44 -1.96
CA VAL A 248 -2.26 20.28 -2.69
C VAL A 248 -2.14 20.98 -4.04
N ALA A 249 -2.35 20.24 -5.13
CA ALA A 249 -2.27 20.78 -6.47
C ALA A 249 -3.33 21.89 -6.68
N GLN A 250 -2.99 22.92 -7.45
CA GLN A 250 -3.84 24.11 -7.60
C GLN A 250 -5.23 23.76 -8.16
N GLN A 251 -5.30 22.82 -9.10
CA GLN A 251 -6.56 22.34 -9.71
C GLN A 251 -7.45 21.55 -8.75
N SER A 252 -6.93 21.17 -7.58
CA SER A 252 -7.60 20.27 -6.62
C SER A 252 -7.96 20.96 -5.31
N LYS A 253 -7.61 22.25 -5.13
CA LYS A 253 -7.93 23.04 -3.92
C LYS A 253 -9.44 23.09 -3.65
N ASP A 254 -10.26 23.30 -4.68
CA ASP A 254 -11.72 23.37 -4.54
C ASP A 254 -12.36 21.99 -4.26
N ARG A 255 -11.60 20.91 -4.49
CA ARG A 255 -11.98 19.51 -4.30
C ARG A 255 -11.55 18.93 -2.96
N LEU A 256 -10.91 19.74 -2.12
CA LEU A 256 -10.47 19.38 -0.77
C LEU A 256 -10.92 20.49 0.22
N PRO A 257 -12.24 20.74 0.35
CA PRO A 257 -12.74 21.83 1.18
C PRO A 257 -12.37 21.60 2.65
N MET A 258 -11.77 22.60 3.29
CA MET A 258 -11.50 22.58 4.73
C MET A 258 -12.68 23.21 5.48
N THR A 259 -13.36 22.39 6.28
CA THR A 259 -14.51 22.82 7.10
C THR A 259 -14.21 22.61 8.58
N LYS A 260 -15.10 23.06 9.47
CA LYS A 260 -14.98 22.81 10.91
C LYS A 260 -14.79 21.33 11.25
N VAL A 261 -15.50 20.43 10.55
CA VAL A 261 -15.37 18.97 10.74
C VAL A 261 -13.95 18.49 10.45
N HIS A 262 -13.29 19.03 9.42
CA HIS A 262 -11.92 18.67 9.09
C HIS A 262 -10.94 19.11 10.20
N LYS A 263 -11.12 20.31 10.74
CA LYS A 263 -10.34 20.78 11.89
C LYS A 263 -10.54 19.90 13.12
N ASP A 264 -11.77 19.50 13.41
CA ASP A 264 -12.09 18.64 14.54
C ASP A 264 -11.47 17.23 14.38
N ILE A 265 -11.48 16.68 13.15
CA ILE A 265 -10.80 15.40 12.84
C ILE A 265 -9.28 15.54 12.97
N ALA A 266 -8.70 16.64 12.47
CA ALA A 266 -7.26 16.91 12.59
C ALA A 266 -6.82 16.93 14.05
N LEU A 267 -7.55 17.65 14.90
CA LEU A 267 -7.31 17.70 16.34
C LEU A 267 -7.47 16.34 17.01
N PHE A 268 -8.50 15.57 16.64
CA PHE A 268 -8.70 14.21 17.12
C PHE A 268 -7.52 13.30 16.76
N MET A 269 -7.08 13.30 15.50
CA MET A 269 -5.93 12.52 15.06
C MET A 269 -4.65 12.96 15.78
N GLU A 270 -4.40 14.27 15.90
CA GLU A 270 -3.23 14.78 16.63
C GLU A 270 -3.21 14.32 18.10
N GLN A 271 -4.37 14.29 18.77
CA GLN A 271 -4.50 13.74 20.12
C GLN A 271 -4.19 12.23 20.16
N LEU A 272 -4.66 11.45 19.19
CA LEU A 272 -4.29 10.03 19.07
C LEU A 272 -2.78 9.85 18.91
N GLY A 273 -2.13 10.69 18.09
CA GLY A 273 -0.67 10.68 17.89
C GLY A 273 0.12 10.94 19.18
N LYS A 274 -0.42 11.75 20.10
CA LYS A 274 0.18 12.08 21.40
C LYS A 274 -0.15 11.07 22.51
N SER A 275 -1.11 10.17 22.29
CA SER A 275 -1.54 9.19 23.27
C SER A 275 -0.56 8.01 23.43
N ASP A 276 -0.72 7.21 24.49
CA ASP A 276 0.02 5.96 24.70
C ASP A 276 -0.57 4.75 23.94
N LEU A 277 -1.57 4.98 23.09
CA LEU A 277 -2.18 3.93 22.29
C LEU A 277 -1.19 3.36 21.27
N ASN A 278 -1.31 2.07 20.98
CA ASN A 278 -0.62 1.45 19.86
C ASN A 278 -1.38 1.66 18.55
N ASP A 279 -0.74 1.34 17.43
CA ASP A 279 -1.28 1.56 16.09
C ASP A 279 -2.63 0.86 15.86
N GLU A 280 -2.80 -0.37 16.31
CA GLU A 280 -4.07 -1.11 16.20
C GLU A 280 -5.24 -0.34 16.83
N LYS A 281 -5.05 0.22 18.03
CA LYS A 281 -6.09 1.01 18.72
C LYS A 281 -6.31 2.36 18.03
N ILE A 282 -5.26 3.00 17.53
CA ILE A 282 -5.35 4.27 16.80
C ILE A 282 -6.13 4.07 15.49
N ILE A 283 -5.81 3.03 14.71
CA ILE A 283 -6.49 2.68 13.47
C ILE A 283 -7.97 2.41 13.73
N LYS A 284 -8.29 1.66 14.80
CA LYS A 284 -9.68 1.42 15.20
C LYS A 284 -10.42 2.72 15.50
N ALA A 285 -9.82 3.63 16.27
CA ALA A 285 -10.42 4.92 16.61
C ALA A 285 -10.66 5.81 15.36
N ILE A 286 -9.71 5.83 14.42
CA ILE A 286 -9.85 6.53 13.13
C ILE A 286 -10.99 5.91 12.30
N SER A 287 -11.07 4.58 12.27
CA SER A 287 -12.14 3.86 11.58
C SER A 287 -13.52 4.19 12.13
N GLU A 288 -13.67 4.16 13.47
CA GLU A 288 -14.92 4.55 14.15
C GLU A 288 -15.31 5.99 13.83
N LYS A 289 -14.35 6.92 13.86
CA LYS A 289 -14.59 8.32 13.49
C LYS A 289 -15.02 8.47 12.03
N THR A 290 -14.45 7.66 11.14
CA THR A 290 -14.80 7.66 9.72
C THR A 290 -16.21 7.11 9.50
N GLN A 291 -16.59 6.05 10.22
CA GLN A 291 -17.94 5.50 10.16
C GLN A 291 -19.00 6.47 10.71
N GLU A 292 -18.67 7.27 11.72
CA GLU A 292 -19.54 8.35 12.22
C GLU A 292 -19.86 9.37 11.11
N ILE A 293 -18.84 9.80 10.35
CA ILE A 293 -18.99 10.75 9.24
C ILE A 293 -19.84 10.15 8.12
N ILE A 294 -19.55 8.90 7.72
CA ILE A 294 -20.31 8.19 6.68
C ILE A 294 -21.77 7.98 7.13
N SER A 295 -22.00 7.64 8.39
CA SER A 295 -23.35 7.46 8.94
C SER A 295 -24.13 8.77 8.96
N ARG A 296 -23.47 9.89 9.30
CA ARG A 296 -24.05 11.23 9.22
C ARG A 296 -24.39 11.62 7.79
N LEU A 297 -23.57 11.26 6.81
CA LEU A 297 -23.92 11.46 5.40
C LEU A 297 -25.17 10.64 5.03
N LYS A 298 -25.21 9.37 5.43
CA LYS A 298 -26.36 8.48 5.16
C LYS A 298 -27.65 8.96 5.81
N SER A 299 -27.61 9.68 6.95
CA SER A 299 -28.82 10.26 7.54
C SER A 299 -29.45 11.38 6.70
N PHE A 300 -28.71 11.96 5.76
CA PHE A 300 -29.25 12.91 4.77
C PHE A 300 -29.72 12.23 3.48
N ALA A 301 -29.49 10.92 3.33
CA ALA A 301 -29.85 10.16 2.14
C ALA A 301 -31.08 9.28 2.40
N THR A 302 -31.89 9.07 1.37
CA THR A 302 -33.01 8.12 1.39
C THR A 302 -32.54 6.75 0.94
N LEU A 303 -33.00 5.69 1.60
CA LEU A 303 -32.78 4.32 1.18
C LEU A 303 -33.77 3.98 0.04
N LEU A 304 -33.24 3.54 -1.09
CA LEU A 304 -34.01 3.09 -2.25
C LEU A 304 -34.42 1.62 -2.09
N GLU A 305 -35.42 1.19 -2.87
CA GLU A 305 -35.93 -0.19 -2.86
C GLU A 305 -34.88 -1.23 -3.28
N ASP A 306 -33.86 -0.83 -4.04
CA ASP A 306 -32.72 -1.66 -4.46
C ASP A 306 -31.62 -1.78 -3.40
N GLY A 307 -31.78 -1.14 -2.23
CA GLY A 307 -30.81 -1.11 -1.14
C GLY A 307 -29.73 -0.02 -1.29
N ASN A 308 -29.77 0.79 -2.34
CA ASN A 308 -28.84 1.90 -2.53
C ASN A 308 -29.32 3.17 -1.80
N TYR A 309 -28.38 4.07 -1.49
CA TYR A 309 -28.70 5.37 -0.91
C TYR A 309 -28.78 6.45 -1.99
N LYS A 310 -29.73 7.37 -1.83
CA LYS A 310 -29.90 8.54 -2.69
C LYS A 310 -29.85 9.82 -1.87
N LEU A 311 -28.93 10.71 -2.20
CA LEU A 311 -28.78 12.03 -1.60
C LEU A 311 -29.46 13.08 -2.48
N SER A 312 -30.44 13.79 -1.91
CA SER A 312 -31.09 14.93 -2.58
C SER A 312 -30.40 16.25 -2.21
N LEU A 313 -30.06 17.06 -3.22
CA LEU A 313 -29.47 18.38 -3.01
C LEU A 313 -30.41 19.34 -2.26
N SER A 314 -31.73 19.20 -2.45
CA SER A 314 -32.72 20.00 -1.71
C SER A 314 -32.72 19.69 -0.21
N THR A 315 -32.49 18.44 0.19
CA THR A 315 -32.37 18.04 1.60
C THR A 315 -31.17 18.68 2.27
N LEU A 316 -30.02 18.79 1.58
CA LEU A 316 -28.84 19.44 2.12
C LEU A 316 -29.06 20.95 2.31
N LYS A 317 -29.71 21.62 1.35
CA LYS A 317 -30.05 23.04 1.42
C LYS A 317 -31.04 23.39 2.52
N GLN A 318 -31.98 22.50 2.83
CA GLN A 318 -32.95 22.68 3.91
C GLN A 318 -32.34 22.63 5.32
N ASN A 319 -31.16 22.03 5.47
CA ASN A 319 -30.50 21.84 6.78
C ASN A 319 -29.52 22.97 7.16
N ASP A 320 -29.56 24.13 6.49
CA ASP A 320 -28.70 25.30 6.73
C ASP A 320 -27.19 24.95 6.78
N ILE A 321 -26.79 24.03 5.90
CA ILE A 321 -25.40 23.55 5.82
C ILE A 321 -24.58 24.57 5.03
N SER A 322 -23.41 24.95 5.55
CA SER A 322 -22.51 25.86 4.83
C SER A 322 -22.13 25.31 3.44
N PRO A 323 -21.93 26.14 2.40
CA PRO A 323 -21.62 25.67 1.04
C PRO A 323 -20.40 24.76 0.94
N ALA A 324 -19.35 25.01 1.73
CA ALA A 324 -18.15 24.17 1.77
C ALA A 324 -18.44 22.76 2.34
N MET A 325 -19.34 22.66 3.31
CA MET A 325 -19.78 21.39 3.88
C MET A 325 -20.73 20.65 2.93
N GLU A 326 -21.61 21.37 2.24
CA GLU A 326 -22.45 20.77 1.18
C GLU A 326 -21.57 20.14 0.09
N ASN A 327 -20.58 20.88 -0.43
CA ASN A 327 -19.62 20.37 -1.41
C ASN A 327 -18.85 19.14 -0.90
N PHE A 328 -18.40 19.17 0.36
CA PHE A 328 -17.76 18.01 0.99
C PHE A 328 -18.67 16.78 1.01
N LEU A 329 -19.93 16.92 1.45
CA LEU A 329 -20.88 15.81 1.55
C LEU A 329 -21.24 15.24 0.16
N ILE A 330 -21.35 16.09 -0.87
CA ILE A 330 -21.57 15.66 -2.26
C ILE A 330 -20.38 14.84 -2.78
N GLN A 331 -19.16 15.28 -2.51
CA GLN A 331 -17.95 14.55 -2.92
C GLN A 331 -17.78 13.23 -2.15
N LEU A 332 -18.12 13.24 -0.86
CA LEU A 332 -18.13 12.03 -0.04
C LEU A 332 -19.19 11.04 -0.53
N ALA A 333 -20.39 11.50 -0.87
CA ALA A 333 -21.45 10.66 -1.45
C ALA A 333 -20.99 9.99 -2.74
N SER A 334 -20.36 10.75 -3.64
CA SER A 334 -19.76 10.21 -4.87
C SER A 334 -18.71 9.13 -4.56
N SER A 335 -17.91 9.35 -3.52
CA SER A 335 -16.86 8.42 -3.10
C SER A 335 -17.41 7.14 -2.46
N GLU A 336 -18.54 7.23 -1.76
CA GLU A 336 -19.25 6.12 -1.11
C GLU A 336 -20.29 5.44 -2.01
N ASN A 337 -20.32 5.76 -3.31
CA ASN A 337 -21.29 5.24 -4.29
C ASN A 337 -22.77 5.53 -3.91
N ILE A 338 -23.03 6.66 -3.25
CA ILE A 338 -24.37 7.16 -2.95
C ILE A 338 -24.85 7.97 -4.17
N GLN A 339 -26.02 7.62 -4.72
CA GLN A 339 -26.57 8.31 -5.88
C GLN A 339 -26.93 9.75 -5.54
N ILE A 340 -26.59 10.69 -6.41
CA ILE A 340 -26.92 12.11 -6.23
C ILE A 340 -28.01 12.48 -7.24
N SER A 341 -29.13 13.01 -6.77
CA SER A 341 -30.11 13.65 -7.66
C SER A 341 -29.97 15.16 -7.60
N GLY A 342 -29.73 15.77 -8.77
CA GLY A 342 -30.16 17.14 -9.02
C GLY A 342 -31.68 17.13 -9.17
N ASP A 343 -32.34 18.13 -8.61
CA ASP A 343 -33.74 18.40 -8.93
C ASP A 343 -33.87 18.84 -10.39
#